data_AF-A0A5B2TPC9-F1
#
_entry.id   AF-A0A5B2TPC9-F1
#
_cell.length_a   1.000
_cell.length_b   1.000
_cell.length_c   1.000
_cell.angle_alpha   90.00
_cell.angle_beta   90.00
_cell.angle_gamma   90.00
#
_symmetry.space_group_name_H-M   'P 1'
#
loop_
_entity.id
_entity.type
_entity.pdbx_description
1 polymer ?
#
loop_
_entity_poly.entity_id
_entity_poly.type
_entity_poly.pdbx_seq_one_letter_code
_entity_poly.pdbx_strand_id
1 'polypeptide(L)' 'MGKGDKKTKRGKIANNSYGARRPRKIKRKPSVEEKIKVGKKK' A
#
# COMPACT_ATOMS: atom_id res chain seq x y z
N MET A 1 1.62 -15.69 -15.94
CA MET A 1 2.01 -16.23 -14.61
C MET A 1 0.78 -16.32 -13.72
N GLY A 2 0.43 -17.55 -13.28
CA GLY A 2 -0.80 -17.87 -12.57
C GLY A 2 -0.74 -17.62 -11.05
N LYS A 3 -1.71 -18.17 -10.31
CA LYS A 3 -1.80 -18.06 -8.84
C LYS A 3 -0.72 -18.88 -8.10
N GLY A 4 -0.11 -19.88 -8.75
CA GLY A 4 0.93 -20.72 -8.13
C GLY A 4 2.30 -20.06 -8.01
N ASP A 5 2.59 -19.03 -8.82
CA ASP A 5 3.91 -18.38 -8.79
C ASP A 5 4.01 -17.32 -7.69
N LYS A 6 4.59 -17.73 -6.56
CA LYS A 6 4.80 -16.92 -5.34
C LYS A 6 5.64 -15.65 -5.58
N LYS A 7 6.42 -15.56 -6.67
CA LYS A 7 7.24 -14.37 -6.97
C LYS A 7 6.44 -13.29 -7.69
N THR A 8 5.21 -13.55 -8.10
CA THR A 8 4.40 -12.61 -8.89
C THR A 8 3.36 -11.90 -8.04
N LYS A 9 2.81 -10.80 -8.55
CA LYS A 9 1.71 -10.09 -7.86
C LYS A 9 0.52 -11.02 -7.62
N ARG A 10 0.12 -11.83 -8.62
CA ARG A 10 -1.03 -12.75 -8.52
C ARG A 10 -0.78 -13.88 -7.52
N GLY A 11 0.40 -14.51 -7.52
CA GLY A 11 0.71 -15.54 -6.52
C GLY A 11 0.90 -14.97 -5.12
N LYS A 12 1.45 -13.76 -4.96
CA LYS A 12 1.48 -13.08 -3.66
C LYS A 12 0.09 -12.73 -3.12
N ILE A 13 -0.87 -12.43 -3.99
CA ILE A 13 -2.28 -12.25 -3.60
C ILE A 13 -2.86 -13.59 -3.11
N ALA A 14 -2.68 -14.66 -3.89
CA ALA A 14 -3.22 -15.98 -3.53
C ALA A 14 -2.61 -16.53 -2.23
N ASN A 15 -1.32 -16.28 -2.00
CA ASN A 15 -0.57 -16.77 -0.86
C ASN A 15 -0.52 -15.78 0.32
N ASN A 16 -1.32 -14.70 0.29
CA ASN A 16 -1.41 -13.65 1.31
C ASN A 16 -0.08 -12.99 1.75
N SER A 17 0.98 -13.09 0.94
CA SER A 17 2.30 -12.54 1.24
C SER A 17 2.50 -11.14 0.62
N TYR A 18 3.50 -10.41 1.10
CA TYR A 18 3.83 -9.05 0.64
C TYR A 18 5.23 -8.99 0.02
N GLY A 19 5.59 -7.84 -0.54
CA GLY A 19 6.95 -7.53 -1.01
C GLY A 19 6.90 -6.61 -2.22
N ALA A 20 8.04 -6.45 -2.92
CA ALA A 20 8.18 -5.47 -4.00
C ALA A 20 7.01 -5.43 -5.01
N ARG A 21 6.52 -6.61 -5.46
CA ARG A 21 5.42 -6.72 -6.42
C ARG A 21 4.00 -6.68 -5.82
N ARG A 22 3.86 -6.83 -4.50
CA ARG A 22 2.60 -6.65 -3.74
C ARG A 22 2.88 -5.80 -2.50
N PRO A 23 3.15 -4.51 -2.67
CA PRO A 23 3.42 -3.62 -1.54
C PRO A 23 2.16 -3.47 -0.70
N ARG A 24 2.31 -3.34 0.61
CA ARG A 24 1.22 -2.83 1.44
C ARG A 24 0.98 -1.39 1.01
N LYS A 25 -0.29 -0.97 0.96
CA LYS A 25 -0.59 0.46 0.98
C LYS A 25 -0.06 0.97 2.31
N ILE A 26 1.16 1.50 2.30
CA ILE A 26 1.68 2.29 3.42
C ILE A 26 0.67 3.42 3.52
N LYS A 27 -0.11 3.47 4.60
CA LYS A 27 -0.91 4.64 4.92
C LYS A 27 0.11 5.76 5.04
N ARG A 28 0.30 6.54 3.96
CA ARG A 28 1.10 7.76 4.03
C ARG A 28 0.41 8.56 5.12
N LYS A 29 1.06 8.65 6.29
CA LYS A 29 0.58 9.55 7.33
C LYS A 29 0.56 10.91 6.63
N PRO A 30 -0.57 11.65 6.66
CA PRO A 30 -0.59 12.97 6.05
C PRO A 30 0.57 13.78 6.60
N SER A 31 1.25 14.52 5.74
CA SER A 31 2.36 15.35 6.16
C SER A 31 1.88 16.35 7.22
N VAL A 32 2.80 16.86 8.05
CA VAL A 32 2.42 17.83 9.09
C VAL A 32 1.73 19.04 8.47
N GLU A 33 2.15 19.44 7.27
CA GLU A 33 1.53 20.52 6.47
C GLU A 33 0.08 20.21 6.06
N GLU A 34 -0.20 18.98 5.62
CA GLU A 34 -1.57 18.55 5.27
C GLU A 34 -2.48 18.53 6.50
N LYS A 35 -1.97 18.16 7.68
CA LYS A 35 -2.74 18.23 8.94
C LYS A 35 -3.09 19.65 9.34
N ILE A 36 -2.15 20.59 9.20
CA ILE A 36 -2.36 22.00 9.58
C ILE A 36 -3.38 22.68 8.65
N LYS A 37 -3.39 22.35 7.35
CA LYS A 37 -4.36 22.89 6.38
C LYS A 37 -5.81 22.46 6.65
N VAL A 38 -6.03 21.30 7.27
CA VAL A 38 -7.38 20.82 7.63
C VAL A 38 -8.01 21.66 8.76
N GLY A 39 -7.19 22.25 9.64
CA GLY A 39 -7.65 23.08 10.76
C GLY A 39 -7.91 24.55 10.42
N LYS A 40 -7.49 25.02 9.24
CA LYS A 40 -7.72 26.39 8.75
C LYS A 40 -8.75 26.41 7.63
N LYS A 41 -10.01 26.08 7.95
CA LYS A 41 -11.15 26.44 7.11
C LYS A 41 -12.03 27.41 7.89
N LYS A 42 -11.93 28.69 7.47
CA LYS A 42 -12.65 29.89 7.91
C LYS A 42 -12.37 30.36 9.33
#